data_AF-A0A833LS39-F1
#
_entry.id   AF-A0A833LS39-F1
#
_cell.length_a   1.000
_cell.length_b   1.000
_cell.length_c   1.000
_cell.angle_alpha   90.00
_cell.angle_beta   90.00
_cell.angle_gamma   90.00
#
_symmetry.space_group_name_H-M   'P 1'
#
loop_
_entity.id
_entity.type
_entity.pdbx_description
1 polymer ?
#
loop_
_entity_poly.entity_id
_entity_poly.type
_entity_poly.pdbx_seq_one_letter_code
_entity_poly.pdbx_strand_id
1 'polypeptide(L)'
;PGTGGLDTLKTEALKQGRWRLGADGYIEKGPFPPEKTAVNVTVQGMNPDTGETTLTLTPRNAGPSPIVRYSTTAKVTADDPVVDDLDAFMTKEATVYFLAIDCEDKHQPGDPQRWVAELKVRHQVKAIADKRQVTLECVPSATMQYTLDGSNPKDGQVYDQPFEIGTQAFKLMVFASAGEASRVAEFSIPSAGDKQIQIQDGKPTKLTEAKRVSLDSTEKVFGVINAFKAQPATRFKGVIVQIGEGENTVNIRFAEREITAAVIEAAIQGMRTALGNDQETVTVQIRSGASFDSGFAAKEFAKLSGIELRPGDVIQED
;
A
#
# COMPACT_ATOMS: atom_id res chain seq x y z
N PRO A 1 42.50 19.48 -23.07
CA PRO A 1 41.20 19.71 -22.37
C PRO A 1 40.16 18.68 -22.86
N GLY A 2 39.89 17.67 -22.04
CA GLY A 2 39.19 16.45 -22.46
C GLY A 2 37.68 16.65 -22.65
N THR A 3 37.16 15.97 -23.67
CA THR A 3 35.74 15.89 -24.08
C THR A 3 34.78 15.49 -22.95
N GLY A 4 35.25 14.87 -21.87
CA GLY A 4 34.42 14.46 -20.73
C GLY A 4 33.96 15.59 -19.79
N GLY A 5 34.58 16.79 -19.84
CA GLY A 5 34.18 17.90 -18.97
C GLY A 5 32.76 18.42 -19.27
N LEU A 6 32.38 18.39 -20.55
CA LEU A 6 31.05 18.81 -20.99
C LEU A 6 29.97 17.78 -20.60
N ASP A 7 30.29 16.49 -20.67
CA ASP A 7 29.39 15.39 -20.30
C ASP A 7 29.18 15.31 -18.78
N THR A 8 30.24 15.53 -17.99
CA THR A 8 30.12 15.64 -16.52
C THR A 8 29.26 16.84 -16.13
N LEU A 9 29.46 18.00 -16.76
CA LEU A 9 28.65 19.18 -16.50
C LEU A 9 27.19 18.99 -16.95
N LYS A 10 26.97 18.34 -18.09
CA LYS A 10 25.63 17.97 -18.56
C LYS A 10 24.94 17.02 -17.59
N THR A 11 25.64 15.98 -17.14
CA THR A 11 25.11 14.98 -16.18
C THR A 11 24.77 15.65 -14.85
N GLU A 12 25.66 16.49 -14.33
CA GLU A 12 25.44 17.19 -13.07
C GLU A 12 24.36 18.27 -13.19
N ALA A 13 24.28 18.99 -14.31
CA ALA A 13 23.23 19.98 -14.57
C ALA A 13 21.84 19.35 -14.77
N LEU A 14 21.76 18.17 -15.40
CA LEU A 14 20.53 17.38 -15.49
C LEU A 14 20.13 16.81 -14.12
N LYS A 15 21.09 16.28 -13.35
CA LYS A 15 20.88 15.78 -11.98
C LYS A 15 20.38 16.87 -11.02
N GLN A 16 20.91 18.08 -11.16
CA GLN A 16 20.50 19.25 -10.38
C GLN A 16 19.24 19.94 -10.92
N GLY A 17 18.63 19.42 -12.00
CA GLY A 17 17.43 19.98 -12.62
C GLY A 17 17.61 21.36 -13.27
N ARG A 18 18.86 21.82 -13.44
CA ARG A 18 19.18 23.12 -14.06
C ARG A 18 18.95 23.11 -15.56
N TRP A 19 19.15 21.95 -16.19
CA TRP A 19 18.86 21.69 -17.60
C TRP A 19 17.79 20.60 -17.70
N ARG A 20 16.98 20.65 -18.76
CA ARG A 20 16.00 19.61 -19.09
C ARG A 20 16.31 19.07 -20.49
N LEU A 21 16.19 17.75 -20.68
CA LEU A 21 16.30 17.13 -22.00
C LEU A 21 14.89 17.01 -22.59
N GLY A 22 14.63 17.71 -23.67
CA GLY A 22 13.38 17.63 -24.41
C GLY A 22 13.19 16.26 -25.06
N ALA A 23 11.94 15.92 -25.37
CA ALA A 23 11.59 14.68 -26.08
C ALA A 23 12.18 14.62 -27.51
N ASP A 24 12.58 15.78 -28.05
CA ASP A 24 13.26 15.97 -29.33
C ASP A 24 14.79 15.81 -29.25
N GLY A 25 15.34 15.53 -28.06
CA GLY A 25 16.77 15.35 -27.82
C GLY A 25 17.55 16.64 -27.59
N TYR A 26 16.90 17.81 -27.59
CA TYR A 26 17.55 19.09 -27.31
C TYR A 26 17.62 19.39 -25.81
N ILE A 27 18.68 20.11 -25.39
CA ILE A 27 18.84 20.55 -24.01
C ILE A 27 18.23 21.94 -23.87
N GLU A 28 17.17 22.04 -23.08
CA GLU A 28 16.61 23.32 -22.67
C GLU A 28 17.40 23.85 -21.46
N LYS A 29 17.72 25.15 -21.50
CA LYS A 29 18.43 25.86 -20.44
C LYS A 29 17.50 26.93 -19.88
N GLY A 30 17.37 26.99 -18.56
CA GLY A 30 16.50 27.95 -17.90
C GLY A 30 16.88 29.43 -18.13
N PRO A 31 16.06 30.36 -17.60
CA PRO A 31 15.00 30.12 -16.63
C PRO A 31 13.73 29.54 -17.28
N PHE A 32 13.26 28.42 -16.73
CA PHE A 32 11.98 27.83 -17.11
C PHE A 32 10.84 28.60 -16.44
N PRO A 33 9.62 28.56 -17.00
CA PRO A 33 8.44 28.98 -16.24
C PRO A 33 8.45 28.32 -14.85
N PRO A 34 8.14 29.06 -13.77
CA PRO A 34 8.06 28.49 -12.45
C PRO A 34 7.14 27.26 -12.46
N GLU A 35 7.54 26.19 -11.78
CA GLU A 35 6.71 25.00 -11.69
C GLU A 35 5.42 25.33 -10.96
N LYS A 36 4.28 24.79 -11.43
CA LYS A 36 3.03 24.97 -10.70
C LYS A 36 3.11 24.35 -9.30
N THR A 37 2.27 24.85 -8.40
CA THR A 37 2.11 24.23 -7.09
C THR A 37 1.62 22.78 -7.24
N ALA A 38 1.96 21.94 -6.27
CA ALA A 38 1.42 20.58 -6.20
C ALA A 38 1.30 20.14 -4.75
N VAL A 39 0.57 19.05 -4.49
CA VAL A 39 0.50 18.41 -3.17
C VAL A 39 0.95 16.96 -3.32
N ASN A 40 1.89 16.51 -2.51
CA ASN A 40 2.13 15.08 -2.33
C ASN A 40 1.30 14.59 -1.15
N VAL A 41 0.51 13.53 -1.35
CA VAL A 41 -0.33 12.93 -0.31
C VAL A 41 0.28 11.62 0.13
N THR A 42 0.55 11.49 1.43
CA THR A 42 1.06 10.26 2.05
C THR A 42 0.10 9.76 3.10
N VAL A 43 -0.27 8.48 3.04
CA VAL A 43 -1.10 7.87 4.08
C VAL A 43 -0.24 7.56 5.31
N GLN A 44 -0.57 8.15 6.46
CA GLN A 44 0.08 7.80 7.73
C GLN A 44 -0.51 6.53 8.34
N GLY A 45 -1.83 6.42 8.30
CA GLY A 45 -2.58 5.32 8.88
C GLY A 45 -4.07 5.44 8.64
N MET A 46 -4.79 4.36 8.96
CA MET A 46 -6.25 4.31 8.91
C MET A 46 -6.73 3.61 10.17
N ASN A 47 -7.73 4.19 10.81
CA ASN A 47 -8.41 3.57 11.93
C ASN A 47 -9.33 2.44 11.40
N PRO A 48 -9.09 1.17 11.78
CA PRO A 48 -9.85 0.04 11.25
C PRO A 48 -11.30 -0.01 11.73
N ASP A 49 -11.64 0.66 12.83
CA ASP A 49 -12.98 0.62 13.42
C ASP A 49 -13.87 1.75 12.88
N THR A 50 -13.28 2.93 12.63
CA THR A 50 -14.02 4.10 12.13
C THR A 50 -13.91 4.33 10.63
N GLY A 51 -12.90 3.73 9.98
CA GLY A 51 -12.55 3.99 8.58
C GLY A 51 -11.93 5.35 8.30
N GLU A 52 -11.63 6.13 9.34
CA GLU A 52 -10.98 7.43 9.21
C GLU A 52 -9.50 7.24 8.82
N THR A 53 -9.07 7.97 7.80
CA THR A 53 -7.69 7.95 7.30
C THR A 53 -6.97 9.24 7.68
N THR A 54 -5.76 9.10 8.19
CA THR A 54 -4.85 10.21 8.47
C THR A 54 -3.84 10.34 7.35
N LEU A 55 -3.77 11.54 6.76
CA LEU A 55 -2.92 11.88 5.63
C LEU A 55 -1.92 12.97 6.03
N THR A 56 -0.70 12.84 5.52
CA THR A 56 0.27 13.94 5.45
C THR A 56 0.25 14.52 4.05
N LEU A 57 0.09 15.83 3.97
CA LEU A 57 0.09 16.62 2.77
C LEU A 57 1.39 17.42 2.72
N THR A 58 2.17 17.24 1.67
CA THR A 58 3.41 17.99 1.47
C THR A 58 3.24 18.87 0.24
N PRO A 59 2.92 20.17 0.41
CA PRO A 59 2.89 21.13 -0.68
C PRO A 59 4.28 21.24 -1.33
N ARG A 60 4.29 21.41 -2.64
CA ARG A 60 5.49 21.71 -3.42
C ARG A 60 5.28 23.00 -4.18
N ASN A 61 6.37 23.77 -4.30
CA ASN A 61 6.40 25.04 -5.01
C ASN A 61 5.35 26.05 -4.50
N ALA A 62 5.01 26.01 -3.21
CA ALA A 62 3.92 26.80 -2.63
C ALA A 62 4.40 27.79 -1.54
N GLY A 63 5.68 28.15 -1.60
CA GLY A 63 6.30 29.11 -0.68
C GLY A 63 6.46 28.58 0.76
N PRO A 64 6.88 29.45 1.70
CA PRO A 64 7.08 29.10 3.11
C PRO A 64 5.76 29.00 3.91
N SER A 65 4.65 29.47 3.37
CA SER A 65 3.32 29.44 4.02
C SER A 65 2.24 29.00 3.02
N PRO A 66 2.26 27.72 2.63
CA PRO A 66 1.31 27.20 1.66
C PRO A 66 -0.10 27.13 2.24
N ILE A 67 -1.11 27.47 1.44
CA ILE A 67 -2.51 27.14 1.74
C ILE A 67 -2.89 25.91 0.93
N VAL A 68 -3.42 24.88 1.59
CA VAL A 68 -4.00 23.73 0.90
C VAL A 68 -5.52 23.77 1.06
N ARG A 69 -6.22 23.79 -0.06
CA ARG A 69 -7.69 23.68 -0.15
C ARG A 69 -8.08 22.25 -0.46
N TYR A 70 -9.25 21.80 -0.04
CA TYR A 70 -9.70 20.44 -0.35
C TYR A 70 -11.21 20.34 -0.65
N SER A 71 -11.57 19.34 -1.47
CA SER A 71 -12.97 19.04 -1.81
C SER A 71 -13.15 17.54 -2.02
N THR A 72 -14.39 17.04 -1.89
CA THR A 72 -14.76 15.68 -2.30
C THR A 72 -15.04 15.55 -3.80
N THR A 73 -14.93 16.66 -4.54
CA THR A 73 -15.08 16.69 -6.00
C THR A 73 -13.80 17.18 -6.67
N ALA A 74 -13.60 16.83 -7.95
CA ALA A 74 -12.42 17.22 -8.70
C ALA A 74 -12.25 18.74 -8.89
N LYS A 75 -13.29 19.54 -8.64
CA LYS A 75 -13.25 21.00 -8.74
C LYS A 75 -12.96 21.60 -7.37
N VAL A 76 -11.67 21.75 -7.06
CA VAL A 76 -11.22 22.51 -5.89
C VAL A 76 -11.02 23.97 -6.29
N THR A 77 -11.50 24.88 -5.45
CA THR A 77 -11.56 26.33 -5.66
C THR A 77 -10.94 27.06 -4.47
N ALA A 78 -10.76 28.37 -4.61
CA ALA A 78 -10.25 29.21 -3.52
C ALA A 78 -11.25 29.36 -2.35
N ASP A 79 -12.53 29.04 -2.57
CA ASP A 79 -13.60 29.13 -1.56
C ASP A 79 -13.79 27.83 -0.77
N ASP A 80 -13.17 26.73 -1.21
CA ASP A 80 -13.24 25.45 -0.51
C ASP A 80 -12.53 25.50 0.86
N PRO A 81 -12.83 24.59 1.79
CA PRO A 81 -12.19 24.54 3.09
C PRO A 81 -10.65 24.47 3.02
N VAL A 82 -9.99 25.11 3.97
CA VAL A 82 -8.52 25.04 4.15
C VAL A 82 -8.20 23.83 5.02
N VAL A 83 -7.11 23.14 4.70
CA VAL A 83 -6.53 22.12 5.59
C VAL A 83 -5.84 22.82 6.76
N ASP A 84 -6.34 22.56 7.97
CA ASP A 84 -5.80 23.17 9.20
C ASP A 84 -4.47 22.53 9.63
N ASP A 85 -4.32 21.21 9.45
CA ASP A 85 -3.12 20.45 9.81
C ASP A 85 -2.65 19.63 8.61
N LEU A 86 -1.52 20.04 8.01
CA LEU A 86 -0.92 19.38 6.86
C LEU A 86 -0.28 18.03 7.23
N ASP A 87 0.15 17.84 8.47
CA ASP A 87 0.83 16.62 8.90
C ASP A 87 -0.15 15.52 9.31
N ALA A 88 -1.37 15.89 9.72
CA ALA A 88 -2.38 14.96 10.23
C ALA A 88 -3.80 15.22 9.73
N PHE A 89 -3.99 15.54 8.44
CA PHE A 89 -5.34 15.71 7.87
C PHE A 89 -6.16 14.41 7.98
N MET A 90 -7.32 14.47 8.64
CA MET A 90 -8.19 13.33 8.86
C MET A 90 -9.44 13.40 7.98
N THR A 91 -9.80 12.28 7.36
CA THR A 91 -11.03 12.19 6.56
C THR A 91 -11.66 10.80 6.61
N LYS A 92 -12.99 10.76 6.52
CA LYS A 92 -13.78 9.53 6.32
C LYS A 92 -14.20 9.33 4.86
N GLU A 93 -13.93 10.32 4.01
CA GLU A 93 -14.27 10.28 2.60
C GLU A 93 -13.34 9.30 1.87
N ALA A 94 -13.89 8.52 0.95
CA ALA A 94 -13.10 7.59 0.15
C ALA A 94 -12.35 8.28 -1.01
N THR A 95 -12.66 9.54 -1.30
CA THR A 95 -11.98 10.35 -2.32
C THR A 95 -11.92 11.80 -1.89
N VAL A 96 -10.73 12.39 -1.96
CA VAL A 96 -10.49 13.82 -1.65
C VAL A 96 -9.52 14.40 -2.67
N TYR A 97 -9.73 15.64 -3.06
CA TYR A 97 -8.86 16.40 -3.95
C TYR A 97 -8.23 17.55 -3.17
N PHE A 98 -6.93 17.77 -3.36
CA PHE A 98 -6.16 18.80 -2.66
C PHE A 98 -5.52 19.78 -3.63
N LEU A 99 -5.68 21.08 -3.40
CA LEU A 99 -5.09 22.13 -4.22
C LEU A 99 -4.17 23.00 -3.36
N ALA A 100 -2.88 23.06 -3.71
CA ALA A 100 -1.92 23.96 -3.08
C ALA A 100 -1.98 25.36 -3.72
N ILE A 101 -1.96 26.40 -2.90
CA ILE A 101 -1.92 27.80 -3.30
C ILE A 101 -0.68 28.43 -2.66
N ASP A 102 0.13 29.07 -3.50
CA ASP A 102 1.26 29.89 -3.07
C ASP A 102 0.76 31.28 -2.66
N CYS A 103 0.85 31.62 -1.38
CA CYS A 103 0.40 32.92 -0.87
C CYS A 103 1.28 34.08 -1.34
N GLU A 104 2.50 33.80 -1.82
CA GLU A 104 3.42 34.81 -2.34
C GLU A 104 3.27 35.03 -3.85
N ASP A 105 2.35 34.29 -4.51
CA ASP A 105 2.05 34.37 -5.95
C ASP A 105 3.28 34.16 -6.86
N LYS A 106 4.29 33.41 -6.38
CA LYS A 106 5.49 33.07 -7.17
C LYS A 106 5.22 31.91 -8.12
N HIS A 107 4.29 31.03 -7.77
CA HIS A 107 3.89 29.88 -8.56
C HIS A 107 2.37 29.84 -8.71
N GLN A 108 1.92 29.66 -9.95
CA GLN A 108 0.51 29.47 -10.23
C GLN A 108 0.00 28.14 -9.65
N PRO A 109 -1.27 28.07 -9.21
CA PRO A 109 -1.88 26.82 -8.80
C PRO A 109 -1.80 25.73 -9.87
N GLY A 110 -1.41 24.51 -9.45
CA GLY A 110 -1.49 23.30 -10.26
C GLY A 110 -2.90 22.72 -10.36
N ASP A 111 -2.99 21.50 -10.87
CA ASP A 111 -4.23 20.72 -10.83
C ASP A 111 -4.42 20.12 -9.43
N PRO A 112 -5.67 19.96 -8.93
CA PRO A 112 -5.92 19.32 -7.66
C PRO A 112 -5.36 17.88 -7.62
N GLN A 113 -4.54 17.59 -6.61
CA GLN A 113 -4.05 16.25 -6.36
C GLN A 113 -5.18 15.38 -5.84
N ARG A 114 -5.54 14.37 -6.63
CA ARG A 114 -6.50 13.34 -6.25
C ARG A 114 -5.89 12.33 -5.29
N TRP A 115 -6.59 12.04 -4.20
CA TRP A 115 -6.34 10.92 -3.31
C TRP A 115 -7.58 10.01 -3.26
N VAL A 116 -7.35 8.70 -3.30
CA VAL A 116 -8.39 7.67 -3.26
C VAL A 116 -8.03 6.68 -2.15
N ALA A 117 -9.00 6.39 -1.28
CA ALA A 117 -8.81 5.46 -0.19
C ALA A 117 -8.66 4.02 -0.70
N GLU A 118 -7.81 3.25 -0.04
CA GLU A 118 -7.75 1.80 -0.22
C GLU A 118 -8.91 1.16 0.56
N LEU A 119 -9.90 0.61 -0.15
CA LEU A 119 -11.00 -0.13 0.48
C LEU A 119 -10.51 -1.49 0.99
N LYS A 120 -10.94 -1.90 2.18
CA LYS A 120 -10.63 -3.22 2.76
C LYS A 120 -11.90 -3.96 3.07
N VAL A 121 -12.20 -4.97 2.26
CA VAL A 121 -13.35 -5.86 2.44
C VAL A 121 -12.95 -7.01 3.36
N ARG A 122 -13.81 -7.30 4.34
CA ARG A 122 -13.70 -8.43 5.26
C ARG A 122 -15.00 -9.23 5.20
N HIS A 123 -14.88 -10.52 5.50
CA HIS A 123 -16.03 -11.39 5.68
C HIS A 123 -15.89 -12.17 6.98
N GLN A 124 -17.02 -12.50 7.59
CA GLN A 124 -17.11 -13.40 8.73
C GLN A 124 -18.19 -14.44 8.47
N VAL A 125 -17.89 -15.71 8.73
CA VAL A 125 -18.86 -16.81 8.65
C VAL A 125 -19.13 -17.33 10.06
N LYS A 126 -20.39 -17.27 10.52
CA LYS A 126 -20.83 -17.82 11.82
C LYS A 126 -21.76 -19.01 11.57
N ALA A 127 -21.53 -20.11 12.28
CA ALA A 127 -22.48 -21.23 12.31
C ALA A 127 -23.64 -20.89 13.25
N ILE A 128 -24.88 -20.97 12.75
CA ILE A 128 -26.11 -20.74 13.48
C ILE A 128 -27.02 -21.94 13.23
N ALA A 129 -27.10 -22.86 14.20
CA ALA A 129 -27.77 -24.15 14.06
C ALA A 129 -27.30 -24.91 12.80
N ASP A 130 -28.21 -25.24 11.89
CA ASP A 130 -27.93 -25.98 10.65
C ASP A 130 -27.52 -25.08 9.47
N LYS A 131 -27.40 -23.77 9.70
CA LYS A 131 -27.06 -22.77 8.68
C LYS A 131 -25.77 -22.04 9.03
N ARG A 132 -25.22 -21.35 8.04
CA ARG A 132 -24.09 -20.44 8.23
C ARG A 132 -24.51 -19.05 7.80
N GLN A 133 -24.19 -18.05 8.60
CA GLN A 133 -24.45 -16.66 8.29
C GLN A 133 -23.15 -15.97 7.90
N VAL A 134 -23.18 -15.26 6.77
CA VAL A 134 -22.07 -14.44 6.28
C VAL A 134 -22.34 -12.99 6.61
N THR A 135 -21.36 -12.32 7.20
CA THR A 135 -21.33 -10.87 7.41
C THR A 135 -20.20 -10.29 6.58
N LEU A 136 -20.49 -9.25 5.80
CA LEU A 136 -19.51 -8.48 5.05
C LEU A 136 -19.32 -7.11 5.69
N GLU A 137 -18.08 -6.65 5.71
CA GLU A 137 -17.72 -5.32 6.19
C GLU A 137 -16.69 -4.71 5.24
N CYS A 138 -16.78 -3.40 5.00
CA CYS A 138 -15.79 -2.66 4.25
C CYS A 138 -15.33 -1.44 5.04
N VAL A 139 -14.03 -1.21 5.05
CA VAL A 139 -13.39 -0.06 5.69
C VAL A 139 -12.50 0.66 4.67
N PRO A 140 -12.68 1.97 4.41
CA PRO A 140 -13.81 2.80 4.84
C PRO A 140 -15.16 2.29 4.32
N SER A 141 -16.26 2.81 4.88
CA SER A 141 -17.61 2.38 4.53
C SER A 141 -17.86 2.51 3.03
N ALA A 142 -18.42 1.47 2.44
CA ALA A 142 -18.66 1.39 1.00
C ALA A 142 -19.95 0.62 0.73
N THR A 143 -20.57 0.92 -0.40
CA THR A 143 -21.63 0.08 -0.95
C THR A 143 -21.02 -1.23 -1.44
N MET A 144 -21.67 -2.36 -1.16
CA MET A 144 -21.16 -3.67 -1.52
C MET A 144 -22.17 -4.48 -2.34
N GLN A 145 -21.68 -5.21 -3.32
CA GLN A 145 -22.43 -6.23 -4.07
C GLN A 145 -21.66 -7.54 -4.05
N TYR A 146 -22.35 -8.67 -4.08
CA TYR A 146 -21.70 -9.98 -3.98
C TYR A 146 -22.35 -11.07 -4.83
N THR A 147 -21.57 -12.11 -5.10
CA THR A 147 -22.00 -13.38 -5.71
C THR A 147 -21.37 -14.54 -4.96
N LEU A 148 -21.97 -15.73 -5.02
CA LEU A 148 -21.51 -16.93 -4.29
C LEU A 148 -21.02 -18.06 -5.18
N ASP A 149 -21.10 -17.85 -6.49
CA ASP A 149 -20.76 -18.80 -7.56
C ASP A 149 -19.49 -18.40 -8.34
N GLY A 150 -18.83 -17.31 -7.93
CA GLY A 150 -17.65 -16.78 -8.63
C GLY A 150 -17.94 -15.86 -9.82
N SER A 151 -19.21 -15.59 -10.13
CA SER A 151 -19.58 -14.64 -11.20
C SER A 151 -19.23 -13.19 -10.84
N ASN A 152 -19.26 -12.29 -11.83
CA ASN A 152 -18.88 -10.88 -11.65
C ASN A 152 -19.73 -10.21 -10.56
N PRO A 153 -19.13 -9.73 -9.45
CA PRO A 153 -19.90 -9.17 -8.34
C PRO A 153 -20.60 -7.84 -8.64
N LYS A 154 -20.21 -7.13 -9.71
CA LYS A 154 -20.88 -5.87 -10.12
C LYS A 154 -22.32 -6.08 -10.60
N ASP A 155 -22.62 -7.28 -11.06
CA ASP A 155 -23.95 -7.71 -11.49
C ASP A 155 -24.64 -8.54 -10.40
N GLY A 156 -24.04 -8.60 -9.21
CA GLY A 156 -24.45 -9.43 -8.09
C GLY A 156 -25.55 -8.81 -7.22
N GLN A 157 -25.82 -9.47 -6.10
CA GLN A 157 -26.80 -9.02 -5.13
C GLN A 157 -26.20 -7.90 -4.27
N VAL A 158 -26.98 -6.84 -4.04
CA VAL A 158 -26.60 -5.76 -3.10
C VAL A 158 -26.54 -6.34 -1.68
N TYR A 159 -25.45 -6.05 -0.96
CA TYR A 159 -25.32 -6.38 0.45
C TYR A 159 -25.88 -5.25 1.31
N ASP A 160 -27.01 -5.52 1.96
CA ASP A 160 -27.69 -4.62 2.90
C ASP A 160 -27.67 -5.16 4.34
N GLN A 161 -27.57 -6.49 4.51
CA GLN A 161 -27.56 -7.17 5.80
C GLN A 161 -26.86 -8.54 5.71
N PRO A 162 -26.46 -9.14 6.86
CA PRO A 162 -25.93 -10.50 6.88
C PRO A 162 -26.88 -11.51 6.22
N PHE A 163 -26.33 -12.41 5.41
CA PHE A 163 -27.12 -13.39 4.64
C PHE A 163 -26.75 -14.83 5.00
N GLU A 164 -27.67 -15.76 4.76
CA GLU A 164 -27.48 -17.17 5.05
C GLU A 164 -26.93 -17.94 3.84
N ILE A 165 -26.08 -18.94 4.12
CA ILE A 165 -25.56 -19.88 3.14
C ILE A 165 -25.72 -21.32 3.64
N GLY A 166 -25.77 -22.25 2.69
CA GLY A 166 -25.84 -23.70 2.96
C GLY A 166 -24.54 -24.28 3.52
N THR A 167 -24.41 -25.61 3.55
CA THR A 167 -23.24 -26.32 4.09
C THR A 167 -22.14 -26.58 3.07
N GLN A 168 -22.42 -26.42 1.77
CA GLN A 168 -21.46 -26.59 0.69
C GLN A 168 -20.39 -25.48 0.65
N ALA A 169 -19.29 -25.71 -0.05
CA ALA A 169 -18.32 -24.65 -0.33
C ALA A 169 -18.91 -23.59 -1.29
N PHE A 170 -18.47 -22.34 -1.14
CA PHE A 170 -18.87 -21.21 -2.00
C PHE A 170 -17.65 -20.39 -2.40
N LYS A 171 -17.72 -19.79 -3.60
CA LYS A 171 -16.77 -18.79 -4.08
C LYS A 171 -17.41 -17.42 -3.98
N LEU A 172 -17.09 -16.70 -2.90
CA LEU A 172 -17.64 -15.40 -2.60
C LEU A 172 -16.82 -14.31 -3.31
N MET A 173 -17.45 -13.65 -4.27
CA MET A 173 -16.92 -12.42 -4.88
C MET A 173 -17.63 -11.22 -4.26
N VAL A 174 -16.89 -10.15 -3.94
CA VAL A 174 -17.46 -8.91 -3.40
C VAL A 174 -16.91 -7.71 -4.17
N PHE A 175 -17.79 -6.85 -4.68
CA PHE A 175 -17.44 -5.54 -5.21
C PHE A 175 -17.82 -4.48 -4.19
N ALA A 176 -16.85 -3.68 -3.74
CA ALA A 176 -17.06 -2.54 -2.87
C ALA A 176 -16.79 -1.23 -3.63
N SER A 177 -17.63 -0.21 -3.43
CA SER A 177 -17.44 1.11 -4.03
C SER A 177 -17.86 2.27 -3.12
N ALA A 178 -17.03 3.31 -3.08
CA ALA A 178 -17.25 4.54 -2.32
C ALA A 178 -16.55 5.71 -3.02
N GLY A 179 -17.29 6.76 -3.40
CA GLY A 179 -16.74 7.84 -4.23
C GLY A 179 -16.15 7.27 -5.53
N GLU A 180 -14.86 7.54 -5.76
CA GLU A 180 -14.12 6.97 -6.89
C GLU A 180 -13.23 5.76 -6.49
N ALA A 181 -13.27 5.34 -5.22
CA ALA A 181 -12.63 4.13 -4.74
C ALA A 181 -13.47 2.91 -5.09
N SER A 182 -12.81 1.85 -5.55
CA SER A 182 -13.47 0.56 -5.75
C SER A 182 -12.52 -0.59 -5.49
N ARG A 183 -13.07 -1.74 -5.07
CA ARG A 183 -12.31 -2.97 -4.85
C ARG A 183 -13.15 -4.18 -5.20
N VAL A 184 -12.55 -5.15 -5.88
CA VAL A 184 -13.07 -6.51 -5.97
C VAL A 184 -12.28 -7.39 -5.01
N ALA A 185 -12.96 -8.13 -4.16
CA ALA A 185 -12.39 -9.10 -3.24
C ALA A 185 -12.95 -10.49 -3.55
N GLU A 186 -12.10 -11.50 -3.42
CA GLU A 186 -12.43 -12.90 -3.63
C GLU A 186 -12.14 -13.68 -2.35
N PHE A 187 -13.10 -14.50 -1.92
CA PHE A 187 -13.00 -15.34 -0.75
C PHE A 187 -13.53 -16.75 -1.03
N SER A 188 -12.80 -17.75 -0.54
CA SER A 188 -13.27 -19.15 -0.55
C SER A 188 -13.90 -19.48 0.78
N ILE A 189 -15.19 -19.80 0.78
CA ILE A 189 -15.90 -20.28 1.97
C ILE A 189 -15.89 -21.81 1.90
N PRO A 190 -15.19 -22.53 2.79
CA PRO A 190 -15.11 -23.99 2.76
C PRO A 190 -16.46 -24.63 3.10
N SER A 191 -16.62 -25.92 2.90
CA SER A 191 -17.80 -26.66 3.40
C SER A 191 -17.86 -26.64 4.93
N ALA A 192 -19.06 -26.78 5.50
CA ALA A 192 -19.24 -26.84 6.95
C ALA A 192 -18.44 -28.01 7.56
N GLY A 193 -17.63 -27.73 8.58
CA GLY A 193 -16.83 -28.74 9.29
C GLY A 193 -15.44 -29.00 8.71
N ASP A 194 -15.10 -28.43 7.54
CA ASP A 194 -13.75 -28.52 6.98
C ASP A 194 -12.81 -27.56 7.74
N LYS A 195 -11.80 -28.15 8.39
CA LYS A 195 -10.78 -27.44 9.17
C LYS A 195 -9.39 -27.53 8.52
N GLN A 196 -9.26 -28.18 7.36
CA GLN A 196 -7.95 -28.42 6.76
C GLN A 196 -7.58 -27.31 5.78
N ILE A 197 -6.45 -26.65 6.05
CA ILE A 197 -5.83 -25.74 5.09
C ILE A 197 -5.13 -26.59 4.03
N GLN A 198 -5.77 -26.76 2.87
CA GLN A 198 -5.13 -27.42 1.73
C GLN A 198 -4.44 -26.38 0.85
N ILE A 199 -3.24 -25.95 1.25
CA ILE A 199 -2.35 -25.20 0.36
C ILE A 199 -1.71 -26.21 -0.60
N GLN A 200 -2.01 -26.08 -1.89
CA GLN A 200 -1.44 -26.86 -2.96
C GLN A 200 -0.01 -26.40 -3.25
N ASP A 201 0.97 -27.30 -3.13
CA ASP A 201 2.38 -26.91 -3.15
C ASP A 201 2.82 -26.24 -4.46
N GLY A 202 2.28 -26.67 -5.59
CA GLY A 202 2.66 -26.16 -6.91
C GLY A 202 1.94 -24.89 -7.38
N LYS A 203 0.96 -24.38 -6.62
CA LYS A 203 0.16 -23.22 -7.06
C LYS A 203 0.70 -21.90 -6.51
N PRO A 204 0.74 -20.83 -7.33
CA PRO A 204 1.02 -19.48 -6.84
C PRO A 204 0.14 -19.12 -5.66
N THR A 205 0.74 -18.54 -4.63
CA THR A 205 0.11 -18.39 -3.32
C THR A 205 0.37 -16.99 -2.78
N LYS A 206 -0.68 -16.33 -2.29
CA LYS A 206 -0.61 -14.99 -1.71
C LYS A 206 -1.08 -15.01 -0.26
N LEU A 207 -0.31 -14.37 0.61
CA LEU A 207 -0.80 -13.96 1.93
C LEU A 207 -1.71 -12.76 1.77
N THR A 208 -2.87 -12.80 2.38
CA THR A 208 -3.84 -11.70 2.30
C THR A 208 -3.29 -10.44 2.94
N GLU A 209 -3.77 -9.28 2.49
CA GLU A 209 -3.35 -7.97 3.03
C GLU A 209 -3.69 -7.79 4.52
N ALA A 210 -4.62 -8.61 5.02
CA ALA A 210 -4.99 -8.65 6.43
C ALA A 210 -3.92 -9.37 7.28
N LYS A 211 -3.14 -10.28 6.69
CA LYS A 211 -2.13 -11.05 7.41
C LYS A 211 -0.88 -10.20 7.66
N ARG A 212 -0.74 -9.75 8.91
CA ARG A 212 0.47 -9.07 9.39
C ARG A 212 1.52 -10.11 9.80
N VAL A 213 2.78 -9.87 9.44
CA VAL A 213 3.91 -10.73 9.81
C VAL A 213 4.99 -9.89 10.48
N SER A 214 5.49 -10.38 11.62
CA SER A 214 6.57 -9.75 12.37
C SER A 214 7.79 -10.66 12.41
N LEU A 215 8.87 -10.22 11.77
CA LEU A 215 10.20 -10.78 11.90
C LEU A 215 10.91 -9.99 13.01
N ASP A 216 10.68 -10.41 14.24
CA ASP A 216 11.06 -9.72 15.48
C ASP A 216 12.51 -9.93 15.91
N SER A 217 13.31 -10.63 15.11
CA SER A 217 14.74 -10.84 15.37
C SER A 217 15.54 -10.81 14.08
N THR A 218 16.80 -10.42 14.18
CA THR A 218 17.79 -10.47 13.10
C THR A 218 17.85 -11.87 12.47
N GLU A 219 17.76 -12.92 13.29
CA GLU A 219 17.74 -14.31 12.81
C GLU A 219 16.55 -14.60 11.90
N LYS A 220 15.33 -14.23 12.30
CA LYS A 220 14.13 -14.43 11.46
C LYS A 220 14.21 -13.61 10.18
N VAL A 221 14.67 -12.36 10.28
CA VAL A 221 14.86 -11.46 9.12
C VAL A 221 15.81 -12.08 8.10
N PHE A 222 17.01 -12.47 8.53
CA PHE A 222 17.98 -13.05 7.62
C PHE A 222 17.65 -14.48 7.21
N GLY A 223 16.89 -15.24 8.01
CA GLY A 223 16.33 -16.53 7.62
C GLY A 223 15.42 -16.41 6.40
N VAL A 224 14.46 -15.47 6.45
CA VAL A 224 13.59 -15.15 5.31
C VAL A 224 14.39 -14.59 4.13
N ILE A 225 15.28 -13.63 4.36
CA ILE A 225 16.08 -13.04 3.27
C ILE A 225 16.89 -14.12 2.55
N ASN A 226 17.60 -14.98 3.28
CA ASN A 226 18.44 -16.01 2.68
C ASN A 226 17.64 -17.07 1.90
N ALA A 227 16.45 -17.42 2.36
CA ALA A 227 15.57 -18.33 1.64
C ALA A 227 15.03 -17.73 0.32
N PHE A 228 14.70 -16.43 0.34
CA PHE A 228 13.94 -15.79 -0.75
C PHE A 228 14.73 -14.82 -1.63
N LYS A 229 15.98 -14.45 -1.30
CA LYS A 229 16.76 -13.44 -2.06
C LYS A 229 17.03 -13.82 -3.52
N ALA A 230 17.13 -15.13 -3.79
CA ALA A 230 17.31 -15.68 -5.13
C ALA A 230 15.99 -15.91 -5.87
N GLN A 231 14.84 -15.63 -5.24
CA GLN A 231 13.51 -15.84 -5.81
C GLN A 231 12.88 -14.49 -6.17
N PRO A 232 13.12 -13.97 -7.38
CA PRO A 232 12.58 -12.70 -7.83
C PRO A 232 11.08 -12.80 -8.19
N ALA A 233 10.38 -13.90 -7.91
CA ALA A 233 8.92 -13.95 -7.96
C ALA A 233 8.31 -13.62 -6.59
N THR A 234 9.03 -13.86 -5.50
CA THR A 234 8.56 -13.56 -4.14
C THR A 234 8.57 -12.05 -3.90
N ARG A 235 7.43 -11.51 -3.46
CA ARG A 235 7.21 -10.07 -3.25
C ARG A 235 6.58 -9.83 -1.88
N PHE A 236 7.06 -8.80 -1.20
CA PHE A 236 6.54 -8.34 0.09
C PHE A 236 5.97 -6.93 -0.07
N LYS A 237 4.80 -6.67 0.52
CA LYS A 237 4.09 -5.38 0.44
C LYS A 237 3.92 -4.78 1.85
N GLY A 238 4.00 -3.46 1.97
CA GLY A 238 3.88 -2.77 3.26
C GLY A 238 5.01 -3.11 4.23
N VAL A 239 6.26 -3.16 3.73
CA VAL A 239 7.43 -3.55 4.51
C VAL A 239 7.96 -2.36 5.31
N ILE A 240 8.18 -2.57 6.61
CA ILE A 240 8.88 -1.64 7.49
C ILE A 240 10.11 -2.34 8.01
N VAL A 241 11.28 -1.79 7.68
CA VAL A 241 12.57 -2.24 8.20
C VAL A 241 12.98 -1.30 9.32
N GLN A 242 13.23 -1.84 10.50
CA GLN A 242 13.78 -1.11 11.64
C GLN A 242 15.19 -1.61 11.92
N ILE A 243 16.12 -0.68 12.10
CA ILE A 243 17.53 -0.95 12.40
C ILE A 243 17.91 -0.20 13.68
N GLY A 244 18.46 -0.91 14.65
CA GLY A 244 18.76 -0.40 15.99
C GLY A 244 17.62 -0.57 17.00
N GLU A 245 17.83 -0.07 18.22
CA GLU A 245 16.91 -0.21 19.36
C GLU A 245 16.70 1.11 20.11
N GLY A 246 15.57 1.19 20.83
CA GLY A 246 15.24 2.33 21.67
C GLY A 246 15.09 3.63 20.89
N GLU A 247 15.79 4.67 21.34
CA GLU A 247 15.77 6.01 20.73
C GLU A 247 16.67 6.12 19.49
N ASN A 248 17.60 5.18 19.30
CA ASN A 248 18.59 5.18 18.21
C ASN A 248 18.15 4.27 17.05
N THR A 249 16.88 4.35 16.65
CA THR A 249 16.33 3.51 15.58
C THR A 249 16.21 4.27 14.27
N VAL A 250 16.56 3.62 13.16
CA VAL A 250 16.19 4.07 11.82
C VAL A 250 15.08 3.21 11.27
N ASN A 251 14.03 3.85 10.76
CA ASN A 251 12.90 3.19 10.11
C ASN A 251 12.89 3.48 8.61
N ILE A 252 12.93 2.42 7.80
CA ILE A 252 12.69 2.49 6.36
C ILE A 252 11.33 1.88 6.06
N ARG A 253 10.45 2.65 5.45
CA ARG A 253 9.10 2.22 5.09
C ARG A 253 8.94 2.12 3.58
N PHE A 254 8.64 0.92 3.10
CA PHE A 254 8.14 0.64 1.77
C PHE A 254 6.63 0.45 1.88
N ALA A 255 5.85 1.49 1.59
CA ALA A 255 4.39 1.49 1.75
C ALA A 255 3.70 0.55 0.73
N GLU A 256 3.08 1.09 -0.31
CA GLU A 256 2.38 0.27 -1.33
C GLU A 256 3.33 -0.42 -2.32
N ARG A 257 4.64 -0.15 -2.22
CA ARG A 257 5.62 -0.72 -3.14
C ARG A 257 5.91 -2.18 -2.79
N GLU A 258 5.65 -3.07 -3.73
CA GLU A 258 6.12 -4.46 -3.64
C GLU A 258 7.64 -4.53 -3.85
N ILE A 259 8.33 -5.20 -2.92
CA ILE A 259 9.78 -5.35 -2.92
C ILE A 259 10.21 -6.80 -2.75
N THR A 260 11.45 -7.12 -3.11
CA THR A 260 12.04 -8.45 -2.95
C THR A 260 12.85 -8.55 -1.66
N ALA A 261 13.16 -9.79 -1.24
CA ALA A 261 14.12 -10.03 -0.16
C ALA A 261 15.49 -9.37 -0.43
N ALA A 262 15.95 -9.35 -1.68
CA ALA A 262 17.21 -8.70 -2.05
C ALA A 262 17.18 -7.17 -1.85
N VAL A 263 16.03 -6.52 -2.10
CA VAL A 263 15.87 -5.08 -1.82
C VAL A 263 15.89 -4.80 -0.32
N ILE A 264 15.24 -5.66 0.48
CA ILE A 264 15.28 -5.56 1.95
C ILE A 264 16.72 -5.69 2.45
N GLU A 265 17.46 -6.69 1.95
CA GLU A 265 18.88 -6.90 2.29
C GLU A 265 19.74 -5.68 1.94
N ALA A 266 19.60 -5.14 0.72
CA ALA A 266 20.35 -3.97 0.29
C ALA A 266 20.05 -2.73 1.13
N ALA A 267 18.79 -2.53 1.54
CA ALA A 267 18.39 -1.44 2.42
C ALA A 267 19.03 -1.58 3.82
N ILE A 268 19.01 -2.79 4.38
CA ILE A 268 19.65 -3.08 5.68
C ILE A 268 21.15 -2.82 5.61
N GLN A 269 21.83 -3.37 4.59
CA GLN A 269 23.27 -3.23 4.43
C GLN A 269 23.67 -1.77 4.21
N GLY A 270 22.97 -1.06 3.32
CA GLY A 270 23.24 0.36 3.05
C GLY A 270 23.12 1.22 4.31
N MET A 271 22.10 0.97 5.14
CA MET A 271 21.95 1.69 6.40
C MET A 271 22.99 1.32 7.44
N ARG A 272 23.29 0.03 7.62
CA ARG A 272 24.36 -0.41 8.53
C ARG A 272 25.71 0.21 8.16
N THR A 273 26.04 0.27 6.87
CA THR A 273 27.24 0.96 6.38
C THR A 273 27.21 2.46 6.69
N ALA A 274 26.07 3.12 6.46
CA ALA A 274 25.92 4.55 6.74
C ALA A 274 26.02 4.88 8.24
N LEU A 275 25.53 3.99 9.11
CA LEU A 275 25.62 4.09 10.55
C LEU A 275 27.00 3.69 11.11
N GLY A 276 27.84 3.03 10.29
CA GLY A 276 29.15 2.54 10.72
C GLY A 276 29.10 1.35 11.68
N ASN A 277 27.97 0.64 11.76
CA ASN A 277 27.77 -0.54 12.61
C ASN A 277 27.05 -1.64 11.82
N ASP A 278 27.79 -2.70 11.48
CA ASP A 278 27.29 -3.83 10.69
C ASP A 278 26.52 -4.88 11.53
N GLN A 279 26.53 -4.74 12.86
CA GLN A 279 25.86 -5.63 13.81
C GLN A 279 24.57 -5.06 14.40
N GLU A 280 24.13 -3.87 13.98
CA GLU A 280 22.88 -3.29 14.47
C GLU A 280 21.72 -4.29 14.35
N THR A 281 20.91 -4.41 15.40
CA THR A 281 19.78 -5.33 15.39
C THR A 281 18.76 -4.90 14.36
N VAL A 282 18.09 -5.87 13.74
CA VAL A 282 17.14 -5.61 12.66
C VAL A 282 15.85 -6.35 12.93
N THR A 283 14.75 -5.63 12.78
CA THR A 283 13.41 -6.23 12.72
C THR A 283 12.70 -5.78 11.45
N VAL A 284 11.80 -6.63 10.95
CA VAL A 284 11.01 -6.34 9.76
C VAL A 284 9.55 -6.65 10.03
N GLN A 285 8.68 -5.69 9.72
CA GLN A 285 7.24 -5.90 9.70
C GLN A 285 6.76 -5.92 8.26
N ILE A 286 6.01 -6.96 7.88
CA ILE A 286 5.30 -7.04 6.61
C ILE A 286 3.84 -6.81 6.93
N ARG A 287 3.33 -5.64 6.56
CA ARG A 287 1.97 -5.26 6.88
C ARG A 287 1.01 -5.74 5.80
N SER A 288 1.26 -5.49 4.52
CA SER A 288 0.22 -5.61 3.49
C SER A 288 0.32 -6.91 2.66
N GLY A 289 0.73 -8.01 3.28
CA GLY A 289 0.78 -9.33 2.63
C GLY A 289 2.06 -9.61 1.83
N ALA A 290 2.08 -10.77 1.17
CA ALA A 290 3.19 -11.25 0.37
C ALA A 290 2.71 -12.19 -0.74
N SER A 291 3.42 -12.21 -1.88
CA SER A 291 3.14 -13.09 -3.01
C SER A 291 4.28 -14.08 -3.20
N PHE A 292 3.93 -15.33 -3.46
CA PHE A 292 4.85 -16.46 -3.67
C PHE A 292 4.49 -17.18 -4.98
N ASP A 293 5.49 -17.74 -5.65
CA ASP A 293 5.32 -18.53 -6.87
C ASP A 293 4.67 -19.90 -6.64
N SER A 294 4.66 -20.36 -5.38
CA SER A 294 4.26 -21.70 -5.00
C SER A 294 3.71 -21.75 -3.58
N GLY A 295 2.82 -22.70 -3.32
CA GLY A 295 2.33 -23.00 -1.97
C GLY A 295 3.43 -23.54 -1.07
N PHE A 296 4.44 -24.21 -1.65
CA PHE A 296 5.64 -24.61 -0.94
C PHE A 296 6.39 -23.40 -0.37
N ALA A 297 6.66 -22.38 -1.19
CA ALA A 297 7.31 -21.15 -0.76
C ALA A 297 6.52 -20.43 0.34
N ALA A 298 5.19 -20.39 0.24
CA ALA A 298 4.33 -19.82 1.28
C ALA A 298 4.41 -20.60 2.62
N LYS A 299 4.45 -21.93 2.58
CA LYS A 299 4.63 -22.79 3.76
C LYS A 299 6.02 -22.60 4.39
N GLU A 300 7.06 -22.55 3.55
CA GLU A 300 8.44 -22.30 4.00
C GLU A 300 8.56 -20.92 4.66
N PHE A 301 7.99 -19.88 4.05
CA PHE A 301 7.93 -18.56 4.64
C PHE A 301 7.20 -18.57 5.99
N ALA A 302 6.06 -19.26 6.09
CA ALA A 302 5.31 -19.34 7.35
C ALA A 302 6.13 -19.99 8.46
N LYS A 303 6.86 -21.06 8.13
CA LYS A 303 7.79 -21.73 9.06
C LYS A 303 8.91 -20.79 9.51
N LEU A 304 9.59 -20.11 8.58
CA LEU A 304 10.71 -19.21 8.89
C LEU A 304 10.29 -17.97 9.68
N SER A 305 9.09 -17.46 9.41
CA SER A 305 8.52 -16.32 10.13
C SER A 305 7.84 -16.70 11.45
N GLY A 306 7.66 -18.00 11.71
CA GLY A 306 7.01 -18.50 12.93
C GLY A 306 5.51 -18.19 12.99
N ILE A 307 4.85 -18.02 11.85
CA ILE A 307 3.41 -17.74 11.78
C ILE A 307 2.63 -19.02 11.48
N GLU A 308 1.47 -19.13 12.11
CA GLU A 308 0.47 -20.12 11.74
C GLU A 308 -0.43 -19.54 10.63
N LEU A 309 -0.59 -20.28 9.53
CA LEU A 309 -1.54 -19.95 8.47
C LEU A 309 -2.92 -20.48 8.87
N ARG A 310 -3.97 -19.69 8.66
CA ARG A 310 -5.38 -20.05 8.90
C ARG A 310 -6.20 -19.97 7.61
N PRO A 311 -7.38 -20.63 7.52
CA PRO A 311 -8.30 -20.39 6.42
C PRO A 311 -8.60 -18.90 6.27
N GLY A 312 -8.43 -18.35 5.06
CA GLY A 312 -8.57 -16.91 4.78
C GLY A 312 -7.28 -16.08 4.92
N ASP A 313 -6.20 -16.62 5.48
CA ASP A 313 -4.88 -15.96 5.46
C ASP A 313 -4.18 -16.09 4.10
N VAL A 314 -4.63 -17.04 3.28
CA VAL A 314 -3.95 -17.46 2.06
C VAL A 314 -4.94 -17.56 0.91
N ILE A 315 -4.54 -17.07 -0.27
CA ILE A 315 -5.27 -17.19 -1.55
C ILE A 315 -4.35 -17.91 -2.52
N GLN A 316 -4.84 -18.94 -3.23
CA GLN A 316 -4.12 -19.56 -4.33
C GLN A 316 -4.79 -19.17 -5.64
N GLU A 317 -4.00 -18.73 -6.62
CA GLU A 317 -4.48 -18.47 -7.97
C GLU A 317 -4.61 -19.80 -8.73
N ASP A 318 -5.52 -19.85 -9.70
CA ASP A 318 -5.83 -21.09 -10.43
C ASP A 318 -4.72 -21.56 -11.36
#